data_AF-A0A925FLP4-F1
#
_entry.id   AF-A0A925FLP4-F1
#
_cell.length_a   1.000
_cell.length_b   1.000
_cell.length_c   1.000
_cell.angle_alpha   90.00
_cell.angle_beta   90.00
_cell.angle_gamma   90.00
#
_symmetry.space_group_name_H-M   'P 1'
#
loop_
_entity.id
_entity.type
_entity.pdbx_description
1 polymer ?
#
loop_
_entity_poly.entity_id
_entity_poly.type
_entity_poly.pdbx_seq_one_letter_code
_entity_poly.pdbx_strand_id
1 'polypeptide(L)'
;MKLKLFLFAFAAISSLFSLSVSAQTYAITNAKIVTVSGETIEKGTVVIRNGLIEAVGASARTPADAQVFDGTGLTVYPGFFDALTNLGALNHPISISGNLEIRVNSLLSNCAAQAICDYLDNP
;
A
#
# COMPACT_ATOMS: atom_id res chain seq x y z
N MET A 1 13.28 54.82 20.00
CA MET A 1 12.02 54.38 19.37
C MET A 1 12.20 53.43 18.16
N LYS A 2 13.37 53.39 17.50
CA LYS A 2 13.60 52.57 16.28
C LYS A 2 13.82 51.06 16.53
N LEU A 3 14.23 50.67 17.74
CA LEU A 3 14.56 49.28 18.09
C LEU A 3 13.32 48.40 18.38
N LYS A 4 12.26 48.98 18.97
CA LYS A 4 10.99 48.26 19.21
C LYS A 4 10.21 48.00 17.91
N LEU A 5 10.42 48.83 16.89
CA LEU A 5 9.80 48.70 15.57
C LEU A 5 10.41 47.55 14.76
N PHE A 6 11.72 47.31 14.90
CA PHE A 6 12.39 46.16 14.26
C PHE A 6 12.04 44.82 14.91
N LEU A 7 11.85 44.78 16.23
CA LEU A 7 11.44 43.56 16.96
C LEU A 7 10.01 43.11 16.60
N PHE A 8 9.09 44.04 16.33
CA PHE A 8 7.74 43.71 15.88
C PHE A 8 7.71 43.18 14.43
N ALA A 9 8.60 43.64 13.57
CA ALA A 9 8.68 43.16 12.18
C ALA A 9 9.23 41.72 12.08
N PHE A 10 10.16 41.33 12.96
CA PHE A 10 10.73 39.98 12.96
C PHE A 10 9.75 38.91 13.47
N ALA A 11 8.90 39.27 14.46
CA ALA A 11 7.87 38.37 14.98
C ALA A 11 6.70 38.12 14.02
N ALA A 12 6.46 39.02 13.05
CA ALA A 12 5.42 38.84 12.04
C ALA A 12 5.84 37.90 10.90
N ILE A 13 7.15 37.77 10.64
CA ILE A 13 7.69 36.96 9.53
C ILE A 13 7.74 35.46 9.89
N SER A 14 7.80 35.11 11.18
CA SER A 14 7.81 33.71 11.63
C SER A 14 6.45 33.00 11.51
N SER A 15 5.35 33.73 11.33
CA SER A 15 4.00 33.14 11.21
C SER A 15 3.64 32.67 9.80
N LEU A 16 4.48 32.94 8.79
CA LEU A 16 4.19 32.63 7.39
C LEU A 16 4.74 31.28 6.92
N PHE A 17 5.50 30.56 7.77
CA PHE A 17 6.06 29.27 7.42
C PHE A 17 5.14 28.11 7.86
N SER A 18 3.91 28.11 7.35
CA SER A 18 3.09 26.89 7.38
C SER A 18 3.57 25.96 6.27
N LEU A 19 4.46 25.01 6.61
CA LEU A 19 4.75 23.86 5.77
C LEU A 19 3.50 22.97 5.75
N SER A 20 2.55 23.31 4.88
CA SER A 20 1.52 22.35 4.50
C SER A 20 2.25 21.26 3.73
N VAL A 21 2.45 20.09 4.36
CA VAL A 21 2.79 18.86 3.64
C VAL A 21 1.62 18.62 2.69
N SER A 22 1.74 19.14 1.47
CA SER A 22 0.75 18.89 0.44
C SER A 22 0.74 17.39 0.20
N ALA A 23 -0.41 16.80 0.45
CA ALA A 23 -0.60 15.39 0.24
C ALA A 23 -0.40 15.13 -1.27
N GLN A 24 0.43 14.14 -1.56
CA GLN A 24 0.97 13.91 -2.90
C GLN A 24 -0.08 13.24 -3.80
N THR A 25 -0.13 13.67 -5.05
CA THR A 25 -0.96 13.06 -6.08
C THR A 25 -0.08 12.21 -6.98
N TYR A 26 -0.47 10.96 -7.22
CA TYR A 26 0.23 10.02 -8.10
C TYR A 26 -0.73 9.48 -9.17
N ALA A 27 -0.19 9.19 -10.34
CA ALA A 27 -0.94 8.50 -11.39
C ALA A 27 -0.07 7.41 -12.03
N ILE A 28 -0.56 6.18 -12.03
CA ILE A 28 0.04 5.06 -12.77
C ILE A 28 -0.75 4.90 -14.06
N THR A 29 -0.11 5.10 -15.21
CA THR A 29 -0.77 5.13 -16.53
C THR A 29 -0.36 3.94 -17.38
N ASN A 30 -1.14 3.62 -18.42
CA ASN A 30 -0.85 2.56 -19.41
C ASN A 30 -0.62 1.15 -18.83
N ALA A 31 -1.03 0.91 -17.59
CA ALA A 31 -0.84 -0.38 -16.94
C ALA A 31 -2.02 -1.33 -17.22
N LYS A 32 -1.74 -2.63 -17.18
CA LYS A 32 -2.78 -3.63 -16.97
C LYS A 32 -3.21 -3.58 -15.49
N ILE A 33 -4.49 -3.48 -15.19
CA ILE A 33 -4.99 -3.33 -13.82
C ILE A 33 -5.90 -4.50 -13.48
N VAL A 34 -5.47 -5.31 -12.51
CA VAL A 34 -6.32 -6.35 -11.93
C VAL A 34 -7.10 -5.74 -10.78
N THR A 35 -8.43 -5.78 -10.87
CA THR A 35 -9.31 -5.24 -9.83
C THR A 35 -9.68 -6.32 -8.82
N VAL A 36 -9.98 -5.94 -7.57
CA VAL A 36 -10.44 -6.90 -6.54
C VAL A 36 -11.80 -7.47 -6.93
N SER A 37 -12.70 -6.60 -7.37
CA SER A 37 -14.05 -6.94 -7.79
C SER A 37 -14.31 -6.31 -9.16
N GLY A 38 -14.50 -7.14 -10.17
CA GLY A 38 -14.78 -6.70 -11.53
C GLY A 38 -13.84 -7.32 -12.56
N GLU A 39 -13.89 -6.77 -13.77
CA GLU A 39 -13.03 -7.21 -14.86
C GLU A 39 -11.62 -6.62 -14.74
N THR A 40 -10.69 -7.30 -15.40
CA THR A 40 -9.34 -6.78 -15.59
C THR A 40 -9.35 -5.69 -16.66
N ILE A 41 -8.70 -4.57 -16.37
CA ILE A 41 -8.55 -3.46 -17.33
C ILE A 41 -7.20 -3.67 -18.03
N GLU A 42 -7.21 -4.07 -19.30
CA GLU A 42 -5.98 -4.40 -20.03
C GLU A 42 -5.04 -3.20 -20.23
N LYS A 43 -5.60 -1.98 -20.31
CA LYS A 43 -4.83 -0.73 -20.36
C LYS A 43 -5.61 0.39 -19.69
N GLY A 44 -5.14 0.86 -18.54
CA GLY A 44 -5.80 1.93 -17.81
C GLY A 44 -4.89 2.76 -16.92
N THR A 45 -5.53 3.62 -16.15
CA THR A 45 -4.88 4.54 -15.22
C THR A 45 -5.44 4.36 -13.81
N VAL A 46 -4.55 4.40 -12.81
CA VAL A 46 -4.89 4.49 -11.38
C VAL A 46 -4.41 5.85 -10.87
N VAL A 47 -5.33 6.64 -10.31
CA VAL A 47 -5.04 7.94 -9.71
C VAL A 47 -5.17 7.84 -8.20
N ILE A 48 -4.13 8.28 -7.50
CA ILE A 48 -4.06 8.28 -6.04
C ILE A 48 -3.88 9.72 -5.58
N ARG A 49 -4.77 10.20 -4.70
CA ARG A 49 -4.70 11.52 -4.10
C ARG A 49 -4.79 11.38 -2.59
N ASN A 50 -3.81 11.94 -1.89
CA ASN A 50 -3.79 11.97 -0.44
C ASN A 50 -3.88 10.58 0.22
N GLY A 51 -3.23 9.58 -0.39
CA GLY A 51 -3.26 8.19 0.07
C GLY A 51 -4.54 7.43 -0.25
N LEU A 52 -5.51 8.05 -0.95
CA LEU A 52 -6.75 7.42 -1.38
C LEU A 52 -6.79 7.24 -2.89
N ILE A 53 -7.42 6.18 -3.36
CA ILE A 53 -7.67 5.97 -4.79
C ILE A 53 -8.79 6.93 -5.22
N GLU A 54 -8.45 7.90 -6.06
CA GLU A 54 -9.39 8.90 -6.61
C GLU A 54 -10.12 8.35 -7.84
N ALA A 55 -9.42 7.60 -8.71
CA ALA A 55 -10.00 7.02 -9.92
C ALA A 55 -9.22 5.78 -10.40
N VAL A 56 -9.93 4.82 -10.99
CA VAL A 56 -9.37 3.64 -11.67
C VAL A 56 -10.17 3.39 -12.95
N GLY A 57 -9.51 3.17 -14.08
CA GLY A 57 -10.21 2.80 -15.31
C GLY A 57 -9.42 3.07 -16.59
N ALA A 58 -9.92 2.54 -17.70
CA ALA A 58 -9.40 2.83 -19.04
C ALA A 58 -9.56 4.32 -19.43
N SER A 59 -10.59 4.99 -18.90
CA SER A 59 -10.89 6.41 -19.15
C SER A 59 -10.52 7.33 -17.98
N ALA A 60 -9.83 6.82 -16.96
CA ALA A 60 -9.39 7.63 -15.83
C ALA A 60 -8.38 8.67 -16.31
N ARG A 61 -8.65 9.94 -16.00
CA ARG A 61 -7.83 11.08 -16.43
C ARG A 61 -6.72 11.32 -15.44
N THR A 62 -5.50 11.50 -15.95
CA THR A 62 -4.36 11.89 -15.15
C THR A 62 -4.47 13.37 -14.75
N PRO A 63 -4.53 13.69 -13.44
CA PRO A 63 -4.50 15.08 -12.99
C PRO A 63 -3.19 15.76 -13.35
N ALA A 64 -3.23 17.08 -13.62
CA ALA A 64 -2.05 17.84 -14.00
C ALA A 64 -1.03 18.00 -12.86
N ASP A 65 -1.48 17.89 -11.61
CA ASP A 65 -0.65 17.94 -10.41
C ASP A 65 -0.08 16.57 -10.00
N ALA A 66 -0.43 15.50 -10.72
CA ALA A 66 0.02 14.16 -10.40
C ALA A 66 1.45 13.90 -10.85
N GLN A 67 2.26 13.29 -9.98
CA GLN A 67 3.47 12.61 -10.42
C GLN A 67 3.08 11.35 -11.19
N VAL A 68 3.51 11.29 -12.46
CA VAL A 68 3.11 10.22 -13.39
C VAL A 68 4.15 9.12 -13.44
N PHE A 69 3.69 7.88 -13.33
CA PHE A 69 4.45 6.67 -13.58
C PHE A 69 3.88 5.98 -14.82
N ASP A 70 4.75 5.65 -15.77
CA ASP A 70 4.37 4.85 -16.94
C ASP A 70 4.45 3.37 -16.59
N GLY A 71 3.31 2.71 -16.61
CA GLY A 71 3.13 1.29 -16.32
C GLY A 71 3.06 0.41 -17.57
N THR A 72 3.51 0.90 -18.73
CA THR A 72 3.51 0.11 -19.97
C THR A 72 4.26 -1.22 -19.78
N GLY A 73 3.59 -2.33 -20.07
CA GLY A 73 4.13 -3.68 -19.88
C GLY A 73 4.13 -4.17 -18.43
N LEU A 74 3.65 -3.36 -17.48
CA LEU A 74 3.49 -3.71 -16.07
C LEU A 74 2.03 -3.99 -15.73
N THR A 75 1.84 -4.73 -14.62
CA THR A 75 0.51 -5.02 -14.07
C THR A 75 0.38 -4.44 -12.66
N VAL A 76 -0.68 -3.68 -12.43
CA VAL A 76 -1.07 -3.16 -11.13
C VAL A 76 -2.02 -4.13 -10.46
N TYR A 77 -1.70 -4.50 -9.23
CA TYR A 77 -2.55 -5.29 -8.34
C TYR A 77 -2.92 -4.46 -7.10
N PRO A 78 -4.03 -4.81 -6.43
CA PRO A 78 -4.25 -4.41 -5.06
C PRO A 78 -3.07 -4.88 -4.19
N GLY A 79 -2.74 -4.12 -3.15
CA GLY A 79 -1.73 -4.56 -2.20
C GLY A 79 -2.09 -5.91 -1.62
N PHE A 80 -1.12 -6.83 -1.56
CA PHE A 80 -1.34 -8.13 -0.94
C PHE A 80 -1.45 -8.01 0.58
N PHE A 81 -2.34 -8.81 1.14
CA PHE A 81 -2.49 -8.98 2.59
C PHE A 81 -1.97 -10.36 2.97
N ASP A 82 -1.09 -10.41 3.98
CA ASP A 82 -0.64 -11.66 4.58
C ASP A 82 -1.38 -11.83 5.92
N ALA A 83 -2.33 -12.76 5.95
CA ALA A 83 -3.15 -13.03 7.13
C ALA A 83 -2.42 -13.90 8.17
N LEU A 84 -1.27 -14.49 7.83
CA LEU A 84 -0.53 -15.39 8.70
C LEU A 84 0.95 -15.00 8.70
N THR A 85 1.29 -14.01 9.51
CA THR A 85 2.67 -13.61 9.74
C THR A 85 3.05 -13.71 11.20
N ASN A 86 4.28 -14.18 11.46
CA ASN A 86 4.89 -14.16 12.79
C ASN A 86 5.66 -12.85 13.05
N LEU A 87 5.70 -11.94 12.07
CA LEU A 87 6.30 -10.62 12.22
C LEU A 87 5.48 -9.81 13.25
N GLY A 88 6.02 -9.65 14.46
CA GLY A 88 5.37 -9.00 15.60
C GLY A 88 5.15 -9.92 16.81
N ALA A 89 5.22 -11.24 16.60
CA ALA A 89 5.01 -12.26 17.63
C ALA A 89 6.30 -12.94 18.09
N LEU A 90 7.46 -12.31 17.87
CA LEU A 90 8.78 -12.89 18.18
C LEU A 90 8.92 -13.37 19.64
N ASN A 91 8.06 -12.90 20.54
CA ASN A 91 8.06 -13.26 21.97
C ASN A 91 6.69 -13.72 22.51
N HIS A 92 5.67 -13.93 21.68
CA HIS A 92 4.34 -14.36 22.15
C HIS A 92 3.75 -15.45 21.25
N PRO A 93 3.39 -16.62 21.78
CA PRO A 93 2.74 -17.66 20.98
C PRO A 93 1.39 -17.17 20.48
N ILE A 94 1.21 -17.12 19.17
CA ILE A 94 -0.09 -16.87 18.54
C ILE A 94 -0.87 -18.19 18.61
N SER A 95 -2.00 -18.20 19.34
CA SER A 95 -2.93 -19.33 19.31
C SER A 95 -3.96 -19.09 18.21
N ILE A 96 -3.88 -19.87 17.14
CA ILE A 96 -4.90 -19.93 16.08
C ILE A 96 -6.01 -20.88 16.51
N SER A 97 -7.19 -20.35 16.84
CA SER A 97 -8.40 -21.15 17.08
C SER A 97 -9.21 -21.23 15.79
N GLY A 98 -8.99 -22.29 15.02
CA GLY A 98 -9.68 -22.56 13.76
C GLY A 98 -9.25 -23.90 13.16
N ASN A 99 -10.06 -24.44 12.25
CA ASN A 99 -9.71 -25.66 11.52
C ASN A 99 -8.99 -25.27 10.21
N LEU A 100 -7.71 -25.64 10.07
CA LEU A 100 -6.99 -25.52 8.80
C LEU A 100 -7.17 -26.81 7.99
N GLU A 101 -8.02 -26.78 6.96
CA GLU A 101 -8.19 -27.92 6.06
C GLU A 101 -7.13 -27.89 4.94
N ILE A 102 -6.03 -28.61 5.14
CA ILE A 102 -4.98 -28.78 4.14
C ILE A 102 -5.40 -29.89 3.17
N ARG A 103 -5.79 -29.54 1.93
CA ARG A 103 -5.99 -30.52 0.85
C ARG A 103 -4.65 -30.91 0.23
N VAL A 104 -4.08 -32.00 0.73
CA VAL A 104 -2.83 -32.59 0.24
C VAL A 104 -3.08 -33.25 -1.12
N ASN A 105 -2.43 -32.80 -2.19
CA ASN A 105 -2.41 -33.53 -3.45
C ASN A 105 -1.24 -34.53 -3.45
N SER A 106 -1.28 -35.54 -4.33
CA SER A 106 -0.30 -36.63 -4.37
C SER A 106 1.15 -36.19 -4.70
N LEU A 107 1.40 -34.91 -5.02
CA LEU A 107 2.73 -34.35 -5.25
C LEU A 107 3.32 -33.70 -3.99
N LEU A 108 2.50 -33.43 -2.97
CA LEU A 108 2.95 -33.17 -1.60
C LEU A 108 3.18 -34.51 -0.91
N SER A 109 4.06 -35.33 -1.50
CA SER A 109 4.59 -36.51 -0.86
C SER A 109 5.22 -36.07 0.46
N ASN A 110 4.64 -36.54 1.57
CA ASN A 110 5.13 -36.66 2.95
C ASN A 110 5.93 -35.49 3.56
N CYS A 111 6.99 -34.96 2.95
CA CYS A 111 7.87 -33.96 3.55
C CYS A 111 7.21 -32.59 3.78
N ALA A 112 6.34 -32.12 2.87
CA ALA A 112 5.70 -30.80 3.01
C ALA A 112 4.62 -30.80 4.11
N ALA A 113 3.88 -31.91 4.24
CA ALA A 113 2.94 -32.09 5.33
C ALA A 113 3.67 -32.30 6.67
N GLN A 114 4.76 -33.09 6.68
CA GLN A 114 5.58 -33.33 7.87
C GLN A 114 6.23 -32.04 8.39
N ALA A 115 6.78 -31.19 7.52
CA ALA A 115 7.39 -29.92 7.92
C ALA A 115 6.36 -28.95 8.53
N ILE A 116 5.11 -28.99 8.07
CA ILE A 116 4.02 -28.21 8.67
C ILE A 116 3.65 -28.80 10.03
N CYS A 117 3.51 -30.13 10.15
CA CYS A 117 3.22 -30.79 11.42
C CYS A 117 4.32 -30.56 12.47
N ASP A 118 5.60 -30.71 12.10
CA ASP A 118 6.73 -30.49 12.99
C ASP A 118 6.79 -29.03 13.49
N TYR A 119 6.43 -28.05 12.65
CA TYR A 119 6.35 -26.65 13.05
C TYR A 119 5.15 -26.35 13.97
N LEU A 120 4.02 -27.07 13.81
CA LEU A 120 2.84 -26.92 14.66
C LEU A 120 3.00 -27.60 16.02
N ASP A 121 3.70 -28.74 16.09
CA ASP A 121 3.92 -29.49 17.34
C ASP A 121 5.05 -28.88 18.20
N ASN A 122 5.99 -28.15 17.60
CA ASN A 122 7.10 -27.51 18.32
C ASN A 122 7.43 -26.10 17.73
N PRO A 123 6.67 -25.06 18.12
CA PRO A 123 6.81 -23.71 17.57
C PRO A 123 8.13 -23.00 17.95
#